data_AF-A0A0G1E9Y6-F1
#
_entry.id   AF-A0A0G1E9Y6-F1
#
_cell.length_a   1.000
_cell.length_b   1.000
_cell.length_c   1.000
_cell.angle_alpha   90.00
_cell.angle_beta   90.00
_cell.angle_gamma   90.00
#
_symmetry.space_group_name_H-M   'P 1'
#
loop_
_entity.id
_entity.type
_entity.pdbx_description
1 polymer ?
#
loop_
_entity_poly.entity_id
_entity_poly.type
_entity_poly.pdbx_seq_one_letter_code
_entity_poly.pdbx_strand_id
1 'polypeptide(L)'
;MTETLSKDFIAIGKQYVEQHLTRLEKEKPYSPEYYFTLLLAKGIEAREKGNYGIAAAYVVRRGKMEFIFLGQNDMVSANNPHGHAEMNAVQNAKETFTKPVLDDLSIIIDWVPRTDEEISAVLARKQDYGTVIIRQAPENSKDEEFLITTLEPCPMCTVGSLKNPAVENVVIGAEDKFAGQVLNGRLEQLSQLWHDATITVNPNIFLMQSKNPDEKDTYIPDKLRELIQDLFFQTKDPLDAILRQNKTGFLVIPRNLEQLAN
;
A
#
# COMPACT_ATOMS: atom_id res chain seq x y z
N MET A 1 2.13 15.42 27.48
CA MET A 1 1.25 15.95 26.40
C MET A 1 1.23 14.99 25.21
N THR A 2 0.95 13.70 25.44
CA THR A 2 1.15 12.63 24.43
C THR A 2 -0.10 11.76 24.20
N GLU A 3 -1.18 11.97 24.94
CA GLU A 3 -2.47 11.25 24.76
C GLU A 3 -3.41 11.89 23.73
N THR A 4 -3.05 13.07 23.20
CA THR A 4 -3.94 13.93 22.37
C THR A 4 -3.50 14.01 20.90
N LEU A 5 -2.71 13.06 20.42
CA LEU A 5 -2.56 12.81 18.98
C LEU A 5 -3.83 12.09 18.52
N SER A 6 -4.83 12.89 18.17
CA SER A 6 -6.21 12.71 18.65
C SER A 6 -6.85 11.37 18.28
N LYS A 7 -7.49 10.73 19.26
CA LYS A 7 -8.47 9.66 19.04
C LYS A 7 -9.53 10.07 18.01
N ASP A 8 -9.82 11.37 17.94
CA ASP A 8 -10.74 11.98 16.98
C ASP A 8 -10.31 11.74 15.53
N PHE A 9 -9.02 11.80 15.20
CA PHE A 9 -8.57 11.58 13.83
C PHE A 9 -8.78 10.13 13.37
N ILE A 10 -8.45 9.14 14.19
CA ILE A 10 -8.71 7.72 13.86
C ILE A 10 -10.20 7.49 13.70
N ALA A 11 -11.01 8.06 14.58
CA ALA A 11 -12.47 7.96 14.47
C ALA A 11 -12.97 8.56 13.14
N ILE A 12 -12.48 9.74 12.75
CA ILE A 12 -12.82 10.37 11.46
C ILE A 12 -12.38 9.49 10.28
N GLY A 13 -11.16 8.94 10.32
CA GLY A 13 -10.64 8.06 9.28
C GLY A 13 -11.47 6.78 9.13
N LYS A 14 -11.80 6.12 10.25
CA LYS A 14 -12.68 4.93 10.26
C LYS A 14 -14.07 5.25 9.75
N GLN A 15 -14.65 6.37 10.20
CA GLN A 15 -15.94 6.85 9.72
C GLN A 15 -15.92 7.10 8.20
N TYR A 16 -14.86 7.71 7.66
CA TYR A 16 -14.69 7.90 6.22
C TYR A 16 -14.70 6.57 5.48
N VAL A 17 -13.93 5.59 5.96
CA VAL A 17 -13.88 4.24 5.37
C VAL A 17 -15.26 3.58 5.40
N GLU A 18 -15.95 3.59 6.54
CA GLU A 18 -17.28 2.99 6.71
C GLU A 18 -18.33 3.63 5.78
N GLN A 19 -18.29 4.95 5.61
CA GLN A 19 -19.23 5.69 4.78
C GLN A 19 -19.00 5.52 3.28
N HIS A 20 -17.79 5.18 2.86
CA HIS A 20 -17.41 5.24 1.45
C HIS A 20 -17.01 3.91 0.84
N LEU A 21 -16.37 3.00 1.57
CA LEU A 21 -15.78 1.82 0.97
C LEU A 21 -16.82 0.94 0.25
N THR A 22 -17.90 0.57 0.93
CA THR A 22 -18.98 -0.25 0.34
C THR A 22 -19.69 0.43 -0.83
N ARG A 23 -19.80 1.77 -0.78
CA ARG A 23 -20.38 2.56 -1.88
C ARG A 23 -19.45 2.56 -3.09
N LEU A 24 -18.17 2.87 -2.87
CA LEU A 24 -17.14 2.90 -3.91
C LEU A 24 -16.90 1.54 -4.55
N GLU A 25 -16.97 0.46 -3.76
CA GLU A 25 -16.90 -0.91 -4.28
C GLU A 25 -17.98 -1.19 -5.34
N LYS A 26 -19.18 -0.64 -5.15
CA LYS A 26 -20.31 -0.83 -6.07
C LYS A 26 -20.29 0.15 -7.24
N GLU A 27 -19.99 1.42 -6.96
CA GLU A 27 -20.13 2.51 -7.94
C GLU A 27 -18.87 2.75 -8.77
N LYS A 28 -17.68 2.61 -8.14
CA LYS A 28 -16.39 2.99 -8.71
C LYS A 28 -15.25 2.05 -8.26
N PRO A 29 -15.39 0.71 -8.41
CA PRO A 29 -14.46 -0.27 -7.82
C PRO A 29 -13.01 -0.08 -8.25
N TYR A 30 -12.76 0.46 -9.45
CA TYR A 30 -11.41 0.60 -10.01
C TYR A 30 -10.87 2.02 -9.94
N SER A 31 -11.51 2.91 -9.17
CA SER A 31 -11.08 4.30 -9.03
C SER A 31 -9.92 4.43 -8.04
N PRO A 32 -9.03 5.44 -8.20
CA PRO A 32 -8.04 5.77 -7.17
C PRO A 32 -8.70 6.00 -5.80
N GLU A 33 -9.87 6.65 -5.76
CA GLU A 33 -10.63 6.86 -4.51
C GLU A 33 -10.94 5.54 -3.78
N TYR A 34 -11.34 4.49 -4.49
CA TYR A 34 -11.56 3.17 -3.89
C TYR A 34 -10.27 2.59 -3.31
N TYR A 35 -9.19 2.54 -4.11
CA TYR A 35 -7.92 1.97 -3.65
C TYR A 35 -7.36 2.74 -2.46
N PHE A 36 -7.38 4.07 -2.51
CA PHE A 36 -6.90 4.89 -1.40
C PHE A 36 -7.79 4.80 -0.16
N THR A 37 -9.09 4.51 -0.31
CA THR A 37 -9.96 4.21 0.86
C THR A 37 -9.61 2.86 1.50
N LEU A 38 -9.28 1.82 0.71
CA LEU A 38 -8.73 0.57 1.23
C LEU A 38 -7.41 0.79 1.97
N LEU A 39 -6.53 1.60 1.38
CA LEU A 39 -5.23 1.90 1.97
C LEU A 39 -5.32 2.77 3.22
N LEU A 40 -6.29 3.68 3.30
CA LEU A 40 -6.58 4.41 4.53
C LEU A 40 -6.92 3.45 5.67
N ALA A 41 -7.78 2.45 5.43
CA ALA A 41 -8.12 1.44 6.42
C ALA A 41 -6.86 0.69 6.92
N LYS A 42 -5.98 0.27 6.00
CA LYS A 42 -4.72 -0.41 6.34
C LYS A 42 -3.68 0.49 7.02
N GLY A 43 -3.62 1.77 6.67
CA GLY A 43 -2.77 2.73 7.38
C GLY A 43 -3.25 2.95 8.81
N ILE A 44 -4.57 2.95 9.04
CA ILE A 44 -5.16 3.03 10.38
C ILE A 44 -4.77 1.78 11.18
N GLU A 45 -4.89 0.58 10.62
CA GLU A 45 -4.42 -0.66 11.24
C GLU A 45 -2.91 -0.61 11.58
N ALA A 46 -2.07 -0.05 10.69
CA ALA A 46 -0.64 0.12 10.95
C ALA A 46 -0.38 1.01 12.17
N ARG A 47 -1.05 2.16 12.21
CA ARG A 47 -0.98 3.10 13.34
C ARG A 47 -1.44 2.46 14.64
N GLU A 48 -2.56 1.75 14.64
CA GLU A 48 -3.10 1.10 15.85
C GLU A 48 -2.13 0.03 16.40
N LYS A 49 -1.37 -0.62 15.53
CA LYS A 49 -0.27 -1.54 15.90
C LYS A 49 1.02 -0.82 16.30
N GLY A 50 1.06 0.51 16.27
CA GLY A 50 2.21 1.33 16.64
C GLY A 50 3.27 1.48 15.57
N ASN A 51 2.91 1.36 14.30
CA ASN A 51 3.79 1.63 13.17
C ASN A 51 3.49 3.00 12.55
N TYR A 52 4.36 3.43 11.63
CA TYR A 52 4.03 4.55 10.76
C TYR A 52 2.74 4.23 9.99
N GLY A 53 1.81 5.19 9.94
CA GLY A 53 0.50 5.03 9.32
C GLY A 53 0.55 5.02 7.79
N ILE A 54 1.31 4.09 7.21
CA ILE A 54 1.60 3.95 5.79
C ILE A 54 1.05 2.59 5.32
N ALA A 55 0.36 2.61 4.19
CA ALA A 55 -0.13 1.44 3.49
C ALA A 55 0.13 1.51 1.98
N ALA A 56 0.16 0.35 1.34
CA ALA A 56 0.34 0.19 -0.09
C ALA A 56 -0.46 -1.01 -0.63
N ALA A 57 -0.73 -1.01 -1.93
CA ALA A 57 -1.33 -2.12 -2.65
C ALA A 57 -0.45 -2.47 -3.84
N TYR A 58 -0.14 -3.74 -4.00
CA TYR A 58 0.35 -4.29 -5.24
C TYR A 58 -0.84 -4.85 -6.01
N VAL A 59 -1.12 -4.32 -7.20
CA VAL A 59 -2.27 -4.73 -7.99
C VAL A 59 -1.80 -5.44 -9.23
N VAL A 60 -2.38 -6.61 -9.49
CA VAL A 60 -2.11 -7.44 -10.65
C VAL A 60 -3.42 -7.65 -11.40
N ARG A 61 -3.47 -7.22 -12.65
CA ARG A 61 -4.54 -7.55 -13.58
C ARG A 61 -4.00 -8.55 -14.58
N ARG A 62 -4.68 -9.69 -14.69
CA ARG A 62 -4.33 -10.76 -15.60
C ARG A 62 -5.61 -11.36 -16.15
N GLY A 63 -5.76 -11.36 -17.47
CA GLY A 63 -7.00 -11.80 -18.12
C GLY A 63 -8.22 -11.02 -17.60
N LYS A 64 -9.22 -11.75 -17.08
CA LYS A 64 -10.44 -11.14 -16.52
C LYS A 64 -10.38 -10.92 -15.00
N MET A 65 -9.22 -11.09 -14.37
CA MET A 65 -9.07 -11.07 -12.91
C MET A 65 -8.19 -9.92 -12.43
N GLU A 66 -8.57 -9.33 -11.31
CA GLU A 66 -7.77 -8.36 -10.56
C GLU A 66 -7.49 -8.90 -9.16
N PHE A 67 -6.22 -8.87 -8.79
CA PHE A 67 -5.71 -9.22 -7.47
C PHE A 67 -5.13 -7.97 -6.83
N ILE A 68 -5.59 -7.63 -5.63
CA ILE A 68 -5.12 -6.48 -4.86
C ILE A 68 -4.46 -7.01 -3.59
N PHE A 69 -3.14 -6.97 -3.54
CA PHE A 69 -2.35 -7.38 -2.39
C PHE A 69 -2.05 -6.18 -1.51
N LEU A 70 -2.71 -6.10 -0.37
CA LEU A 70 -2.59 -5.01 0.58
C LEU A 70 -1.39 -5.23 1.50
N GLY A 71 -0.59 -4.19 1.67
CA GLY A 71 0.51 -4.12 2.61
C GLY A 71 0.35 -2.90 3.53
N GLN A 72 0.86 -3.03 4.74
CA GLN A 72 0.91 -1.95 5.70
C GLN A 72 2.26 -1.96 6.41
N ASN A 73 2.68 -0.81 6.94
CA ASN A 73 3.92 -0.76 7.71
C ASN A 73 3.77 -1.60 8.99
N ASP A 74 4.75 -2.45 9.25
CA ASP A 74 4.85 -3.28 10.45
C ASP A 74 6.23 -3.21 11.10
N MET A 75 7.07 -2.25 10.68
CA MET A 75 8.47 -2.11 11.09
C MET A 75 8.66 -2.22 12.60
N VAL A 76 7.86 -1.46 13.35
CA VAL A 76 7.98 -1.33 14.79
C VAL A 76 7.42 -2.59 15.45
N SER A 77 6.18 -2.95 15.12
CA SER A 77 5.48 -4.09 15.74
C SER A 77 6.13 -5.44 15.45
N ALA A 78 6.73 -5.61 14.27
CA ALA A 78 7.38 -6.84 13.83
C ALA A 78 8.89 -6.84 14.08
N ASN A 79 9.46 -5.73 14.58
CA ASN A 79 10.90 -5.53 14.73
C ASN A 79 11.67 -5.82 13.42
N ASN A 80 11.13 -5.33 12.31
CA ASN A 80 11.62 -5.60 10.96
C ASN A 80 11.86 -4.28 10.21
N PRO A 81 13.12 -3.80 10.06
CA PRO A 81 13.39 -2.56 9.35
C PRO A 81 12.97 -2.59 7.87
N HIS A 82 12.73 -3.77 7.29
CA HIS A 82 12.22 -3.92 5.93
C HIS A 82 10.68 -3.96 5.84
N GLY A 83 9.99 -3.88 6.99
CA GLY A 83 8.54 -3.97 7.16
C GLY A 83 7.76 -2.76 6.64
N HIS A 84 8.13 -2.28 5.45
CA HIS A 84 7.50 -1.17 4.76
C HIS A 84 6.28 -1.68 3.99
N ALA A 85 5.28 -0.81 3.83
CA ALA A 85 4.00 -1.20 3.25
C ALA A 85 4.12 -1.73 1.83
N GLU A 86 4.97 -1.12 1.00
CA GLU A 86 5.22 -1.51 -0.39
C GLU A 86 5.87 -2.89 -0.47
N MET A 87 6.85 -3.14 0.40
CA MET A 87 7.53 -4.44 0.47
C MET A 87 6.58 -5.53 0.97
N ASN A 88 5.77 -5.22 1.97
CA ASN A 88 4.77 -6.13 2.52
C ASN A 88 3.68 -6.46 1.48
N ALA A 89 3.26 -5.50 0.65
CA ALA A 89 2.31 -5.72 -0.44
C ALA A 89 2.88 -6.68 -1.50
N VAL A 90 4.12 -6.46 -1.94
CA VAL A 90 4.83 -7.35 -2.89
C VAL A 90 5.06 -8.74 -2.28
N GLN A 91 5.40 -8.82 -1.01
CA GLN A 91 5.59 -10.08 -0.30
C GLN A 91 4.27 -10.85 -0.20
N ASN A 92 3.17 -10.18 0.11
CA ASN A 92 1.84 -10.80 0.11
C ASN A 92 1.46 -11.35 -1.28
N ALA A 93 1.84 -10.65 -2.35
CA ALA A 93 1.68 -11.17 -3.72
C ALA A 93 2.48 -12.46 -3.93
N LYS A 94 3.78 -12.44 -3.61
CA LYS A 94 4.66 -13.61 -3.74
C LYS A 94 4.12 -14.79 -2.97
N GLU A 95 3.79 -14.61 -1.69
CA GLU A 95 3.26 -15.68 -0.85
C GLU A 95 1.95 -16.25 -1.38
N THR A 96 1.06 -15.41 -1.92
CA THR A 96 -0.21 -15.87 -2.49
C THR A 96 0.02 -16.71 -3.75
N PHE A 97 0.94 -16.28 -4.63
CA PHE A 97 1.27 -17.03 -5.84
C PHE A 97 2.16 -18.26 -5.58
N THR A 98 2.87 -18.34 -4.46
CA THR A 98 3.74 -19.48 -4.12
C THR A 98 3.15 -20.43 -3.10
N LYS A 99 2.10 -20.05 -2.36
CA LYS A 99 1.49 -20.92 -1.35
C LYS A 99 0.75 -22.09 -2.03
N PRO A 100 0.81 -23.30 -1.43
CA PRO A 100 -0.03 -24.44 -1.79
C PRO A 100 -1.56 -24.22 -1.59
N VAL A 101 -2.04 -22.99 -1.42
CA VAL A 101 -3.47 -22.67 -1.32
C VAL A 101 -4.22 -22.99 -2.63
N LEU A 102 -3.46 -23.20 -3.71
CA LEU A 102 -3.91 -23.73 -4.99
C LEU A 102 -3.49 -25.19 -5.19
N ASP A 103 -3.34 -26.00 -4.13
CA ASP A 103 -2.98 -27.42 -4.25
C ASP A 103 -4.02 -28.30 -4.96
N ASP A 104 -5.20 -27.75 -5.28
CA ASP A 104 -6.20 -28.38 -6.16
C ASP A 104 -6.27 -27.73 -7.55
N LEU A 105 -5.33 -26.83 -7.84
CA LEU A 105 -5.12 -26.13 -9.11
C LEU A 105 -3.62 -26.12 -9.37
N SER A 106 -3.12 -27.28 -9.81
CA SER A 106 -1.77 -27.38 -10.35
C SER A 106 -1.55 -26.26 -11.37
N ILE A 107 -0.64 -25.33 -11.08
CA ILE A 107 0.33 -24.68 -11.99
C ILE A 107 0.75 -23.30 -11.47
N ILE A 108 2.03 -23.27 -11.12
CA ILE A 108 2.95 -22.14 -11.01
C ILE A 108 2.79 -21.17 -12.20
N ILE A 109 2.58 -19.87 -11.92
CA ILE A 109 2.79 -18.70 -12.80
C ILE A 109 1.85 -18.54 -14.02
N ASP A 110 1.13 -19.58 -14.47
CA ASP A 110 0.25 -19.53 -15.67
C ASP A 110 -1.26 -19.71 -15.41
N TRP A 111 -1.68 -19.96 -14.16
CA TRP A 111 -3.10 -20.13 -13.85
C TRP A 111 -3.81 -18.79 -13.59
N VAL A 112 -4.20 -18.15 -14.68
CA VAL A 112 -5.22 -17.10 -14.68
C VAL A 112 -6.51 -17.77 -15.15
N PRO A 113 -7.62 -17.71 -14.39
CA PRO A 113 -8.92 -18.21 -14.85
C PRO A 113 -9.22 -17.69 -16.27
N ARG A 114 -9.41 -18.62 -17.22
CA ARG A 114 -9.62 -18.32 -18.64
C ARG A 114 -11.07 -18.43 -19.04
N THR A 115 -11.86 -19.26 -18.34
CA THR A 115 -13.31 -19.40 -18.59
C THR A 115 -14.15 -18.70 -17.54
N ASP A 116 -15.38 -18.35 -17.91
CA ASP A 116 -16.33 -17.71 -16.99
C ASP A 116 -16.71 -18.64 -15.82
N GLU A 117 -16.67 -19.96 -16.02
CA GLU A 117 -16.84 -20.96 -14.98
C GLU A 117 -15.69 -20.96 -13.96
N GLU A 118 -14.44 -20.89 -14.43
CA GLU A 118 -13.26 -20.83 -13.55
C GLU A 118 -13.25 -19.54 -12.72
N ILE A 119 -13.58 -18.41 -13.34
CA ILE A 119 -13.72 -17.12 -12.66
C ILE A 119 -14.80 -17.21 -11.59
N SER A 120 -15.97 -17.73 -11.96
CA SER A 120 -17.09 -17.90 -11.01
C SER A 120 -16.69 -18.80 -9.85
N ALA A 121 -15.92 -19.86 -10.08
CA ALA A 121 -15.42 -20.74 -9.03
C ALA A 121 -14.44 -20.05 -8.09
N VAL A 122 -13.51 -19.23 -8.61
CA VAL A 122 -12.59 -18.43 -7.77
C VAL A 122 -13.35 -17.39 -6.95
N LEU A 123 -14.29 -16.67 -7.56
CA LEU A 123 -15.08 -15.65 -6.87
C LEU A 123 -16.04 -16.24 -5.84
N ALA A 124 -16.57 -17.46 -6.10
CA ALA A 124 -17.43 -18.17 -5.16
C ALA A 124 -16.66 -18.70 -3.94
N ARG A 125 -15.35 -18.94 -4.08
CA ARG A 125 -14.45 -19.19 -2.94
C ARG A 125 -14.29 -17.87 -2.20
N LYS A 126 -15.25 -17.53 -1.33
CA LYS A 126 -15.12 -16.48 -0.31
C LYS A 126 -13.95 -16.83 0.61
N GLN A 127 -12.75 -16.54 0.18
CA GLN A 127 -11.58 -16.61 1.03
C GLN A 127 -11.31 -15.19 1.49
N ASP A 128 -11.64 -14.94 2.76
CA ASP A 128 -11.11 -13.82 3.50
C ASP A 128 -9.60 -14.07 3.66
N TYR A 129 -8.82 -13.54 2.72
CA TYR A 129 -7.36 -13.65 2.78
C TYR A 129 -6.74 -12.59 3.70
N GLY A 130 -7.54 -11.68 4.29
CA GLY A 130 -7.12 -10.56 5.14
C GLY A 130 -6.27 -9.47 4.45
N THR A 131 -5.34 -9.86 3.58
CA THR A 131 -4.38 -9.03 2.86
C THR A 131 -4.52 -9.11 1.34
N VAL A 132 -5.46 -9.91 0.81
CA VAL A 132 -5.69 -10.05 -0.64
C VAL A 132 -7.16 -9.89 -0.95
N ILE A 133 -7.46 -9.06 -1.94
CA ILE A 133 -8.79 -8.96 -2.56
C ILE A 133 -8.68 -9.52 -3.97
N ILE A 134 -9.58 -10.44 -4.32
CA ILE A 134 -9.67 -11.04 -5.65
C ILE A 134 -11.04 -10.69 -6.21
N ARG A 135 -11.07 -10.10 -7.41
CA ARG A 135 -12.30 -9.73 -8.09
C ARG A 135 -12.14 -9.81 -9.60
N GLN A 136 -13.24 -9.60 -10.32
CA GLN A 136 -13.19 -9.41 -11.77
C GLN A 136 -12.44 -8.10 -12.09
N ALA A 137 -11.63 -8.11 -13.15
CA ALA A 137 -10.96 -6.93 -13.66
C ALA A 137 -11.93 -6.04 -14.46
N PRO A 138 -11.59 -4.76 -14.72
CA PRO A 138 -12.36 -3.94 -15.65
C PRO A 138 -12.53 -4.61 -17.01
N GLU A 139 -13.68 -4.44 -17.65
CA GLU A 139 -13.89 -4.89 -19.03
C GLU A 139 -12.82 -4.26 -19.94
N ASN A 140 -12.16 -5.10 -20.74
CA ASN A 140 -11.07 -4.71 -21.65
C ASN A 140 -9.79 -4.19 -20.97
N SER A 141 -9.59 -4.44 -19.67
CA SER A 141 -8.29 -4.22 -19.05
C SER A 141 -7.22 -5.10 -19.71
N LYS A 142 -6.03 -4.55 -19.86
CA LYS A 142 -4.84 -5.30 -20.27
C LYS A 142 -4.23 -6.00 -19.06
N ASP A 143 -3.40 -6.99 -19.33
CA ASP A 143 -2.48 -7.51 -18.33
C ASP A 143 -1.54 -6.38 -17.88
N GLU A 144 -1.50 -6.10 -16.58
CA GLU A 144 -0.65 -5.07 -16.00
C GLU A 144 -0.41 -5.32 -14.52
N GLU A 145 0.71 -4.79 -14.01
CA GLU A 145 0.99 -4.76 -12.57
C GLU A 145 1.31 -3.31 -12.19
N PHE A 146 0.77 -2.86 -11.06
CA PHE A 146 1.00 -1.50 -10.59
C PHE A 146 1.01 -1.43 -9.07
N LEU A 147 1.75 -0.45 -8.55
CA LEU A 147 1.89 -0.18 -7.13
C LEU A 147 1.10 1.07 -6.77
N ILE A 148 0.26 0.99 -5.75
CA ILE A 148 -0.39 2.15 -5.13
C ILE A 148 0.18 2.32 -3.73
N THR A 149 0.59 3.51 -3.34
CA THR A 149 1.09 3.79 -1.99
C THR A 149 0.52 5.09 -1.43
N THR A 150 0.20 5.08 -0.15
CA THR A 150 -0.28 6.26 0.60
C THR A 150 0.74 7.38 0.67
N LEU A 151 2.02 7.03 0.74
CA LEU A 151 3.15 7.95 0.85
C LEU A 151 4.21 7.57 -0.19
N GLU A 152 4.92 8.56 -0.72
CA GLU A 152 5.99 8.35 -1.68
C GLU A 152 7.01 7.31 -1.20
N PRO A 153 7.39 6.33 -2.05
CA PRO A 153 8.34 5.29 -1.67
C PRO A 153 9.73 5.84 -1.31
N CYS A 154 10.33 5.25 -0.28
CA CYS A 154 11.72 5.51 0.11
C CYS A 154 12.72 4.84 -0.86
N PRO A 155 14.05 5.01 -0.73
CA PRO A 155 15.02 4.38 -1.62
C PRO A 155 14.93 2.85 -1.65
N MET A 156 14.74 2.23 -0.48
CA MET A 156 14.62 0.77 -0.38
C MET A 156 13.37 0.28 -1.13
N CYS A 157 12.21 0.91 -0.89
CA CYS A 157 10.97 0.52 -1.54
C CYS A 157 11.05 0.79 -3.04
N THR A 158 11.55 1.96 -3.45
CA THR A 158 11.77 2.33 -4.86
C THR A 158 12.60 1.27 -5.58
N VAL A 159 13.73 0.86 -5.02
CA VAL A 159 14.56 -0.19 -5.64
C VAL A 159 13.91 -1.57 -5.51
N GLY A 160 13.29 -1.89 -4.37
CA GLY A 160 12.76 -3.22 -4.07
C GLY A 160 11.47 -3.57 -4.81
N SER A 161 10.55 -2.61 -4.92
CA SER A 161 9.26 -2.78 -5.61
C SER A 161 9.35 -2.48 -7.10
N LEU A 162 10.17 -1.48 -7.50
CA LEU A 162 10.33 -1.12 -8.93
C LEU A 162 11.43 -1.91 -9.64
N LYS A 163 12.10 -2.85 -8.96
CA LYS A 163 12.92 -3.87 -9.63
C LYS A 163 12.09 -4.92 -10.34
N ASN A 164 10.79 -5.04 -10.04
CA ASN A 164 9.94 -5.94 -10.78
C ASN A 164 9.61 -5.29 -12.14
N PRO A 165 10.13 -5.81 -13.26
CA PRO A 165 9.91 -5.21 -14.59
C PRO A 165 8.44 -5.20 -15.02
N ALA A 166 7.56 -5.94 -14.31
CA ALA A 166 6.14 -5.94 -14.57
C ALA A 166 5.39 -4.73 -13.98
N VAL A 167 6.00 -3.98 -13.04
CA VAL A 167 5.37 -2.78 -12.46
C VAL A 167 5.46 -1.62 -13.45
N GLU A 168 4.38 -1.39 -14.17
CA GLU A 168 4.30 -0.34 -15.19
C GLU A 168 3.94 1.03 -14.60
N ASN A 169 3.16 1.04 -13.51
CA ASN A 169 2.62 2.26 -12.93
C ASN A 169 2.83 2.31 -11.40
N VAL A 170 3.17 3.48 -10.90
CA VAL A 170 3.27 3.78 -9.46
C VAL A 170 2.38 4.97 -9.15
N VAL A 171 1.38 4.74 -8.31
CA VAL A 171 0.37 5.72 -7.90
C VAL A 171 0.64 6.11 -6.45
N ILE A 172 0.90 7.39 -6.21
CA ILE A 172 1.35 7.93 -4.93
C ILE A 172 0.27 8.85 -4.37
N GLY A 173 -0.08 8.67 -3.10
CA GLY A 173 -1.06 9.50 -2.39
C GLY A 173 -0.48 10.85 -2.00
N ALA A 174 0.58 10.84 -1.20
CA ALA A 174 1.26 12.04 -0.70
C ALA A 174 2.76 12.02 -0.99
N GLU A 175 3.34 13.19 -1.23
CA GLU A 175 4.80 13.38 -1.33
C GLU A 175 5.47 13.17 0.04
N ASP A 176 6.59 12.46 0.07
CA ASP A 176 7.47 12.38 1.23
C ASP A 176 8.68 13.28 1.03
N LYS A 177 8.67 14.44 1.69
CA LYS A 177 9.77 15.41 1.66
C LYS A 177 10.98 14.99 2.49
N PHE A 178 10.87 13.95 3.31
CA PHE A 178 11.91 13.51 4.24
C PHE A 178 12.74 12.37 3.66
N ALA A 179 12.09 11.32 3.15
CA ALA A 179 12.76 10.12 2.69
C ALA A 179 12.28 9.60 1.33
N GLY A 180 11.35 10.29 0.66
CA GLY A 180 10.85 9.91 -0.66
C GLY A 180 11.94 9.99 -1.74
N GLN A 181 11.93 9.04 -2.68
CA GLN A 181 12.97 8.92 -3.72
C GLN A 181 12.43 9.04 -5.16
N VAL A 182 11.11 8.99 -5.36
CA VAL A 182 10.53 8.83 -6.69
C VAL A 182 10.26 10.18 -7.37
N LEU A 183 9.78 11.16 -6.61
CA LEU A 183 9.30 12.44 -7.12
C LEU A 183 10.41 13.48 -7.21
N ASN A 184 10.15 14.53 -8.00
CA ASN A 184 11.00 15.74 -8.09
C ASN A 184 12.46 15.46 -8.50
N GLY A 185 12.67 14.51 -9.41
CA GLY A 185 14.01 14.16 -9.90
C GLY A 185 14.87 13.43 -8.88
N ARG A 186 14.33 13.04 -7.72
CA ARG A 186 15.12 12.35 -6.69
C ARG A 186 15.61 10.98 -7.13
N LEU A 187 15.01 10.33 -8.12
CA LEU A 187 15.53 9.06 -8.66
C LEU A 187 16.99 9.18 -9.08
N GLU A 188 17.39 10.31 -9.65
CA GLU A 188 18.77 10.62 -10.09
C GLU A 188 19.78 10.70 -8.93
N GLN A 189 19.29 10.85 -7.69
CA GLN A 189 20.12 10.93 -6.48
C GLN A 189 20.46 9.55 -5.90
N LEU A 190 19.90 8.47 -6.46
CA LEU A 190 20.30 7.11 -6.11
C LEU A 190 21.77 6.88 -6.50
N SER A 191 22.45 5.98 -5.79
CA SER A 191 23.76 5.53 -6.25
C SER A 191 23.64 4.88 -7.63
N GLN A 192 24.69 4.94 -8.45
CA GLN A 192 24.65 4.48 -9.84
C GLN A 192 24.04 3.08 -10.01
N LEU A 193 24.43 2.12 -9.15
CA LEU A 193 23.89 0.76 -9.18
C LEU A 193 22.36 0.73 -9.00
N TRP A 194 21.85 1.52 -8.07
CA TRP A 194 20.42 1.57 -7.76
C TRP A 194 19.64 2.37 -8.78
N HIS A 195 20.21 3.46 -9.25
CA HIS A 195 19.68 4.23 -10.36
C HIS A 195 19.50 3.35 -11.59
N ASP A 196 20.55 2.65 -12.02
CA ASP A 196 20.52 1.79 -13.22
C ASP A 196 19.50 0.65 -13.09
N ALA A 197 19.38 0.07 -11.90
CA ALA A 197 18.39 -0.96 -11.61
C ALA A 197 16.94 -0.43 -11.68
N THR A 198 16.70 0.83 -11.32
CA THR A 198 15.37 1.43 -11.32
C THR A 198 14.97 2.00 -12.68
N ILE A 199 15.87 2.71 -13.39
CA ILE A 199 15.56 3.29 -14.71
C ILE A 199 15.30 2.24 -15.78
N THR A 200 15.82 1.02 -15.62
CA THR A 200 15.58 -0.08 -16.58
C THR A 200 14.09 -0.44 -16.64
N VAL A 201 13.34 -0.23 -15.55
CA VAL A 201 11.89 -0.49 -15.48
C VAL A 201 11.08 0.72 -15.95
N ASN A 202 11.59 1.95 -15.75
CA ASN A 202 10.99 3.22 -16.17
C ASN A 202 9.46 3.31 -15.97
N PRO A 203 8.95 3.12 -14.73
CA PRO A 203 7.51 3.12 -14.49
C PRO A 203 6.90 4.52 -14.64
N ASN A 204 5.64 4.58 -15.06
CA ASN A 204 4.86 5.80 -15.02
C ASN A 204 4.54 6.17 -13.57
N ILE A 205 4.83 7.40 -13.17
CA ILE A 205 4.59 7.89 -11.81
C ILE A 205 3.40 8.85 -11.80
N PHE A 206 2.41 8.58 -10.95
CA PHE A 206 1.23 9.40 -10.76
C PHE A 206 1.14 9.87 -9.31
N LEU A 207 1.13 11.17 -9.06
CA LEU A 207 0.87 11.74 -7.73
C LEU A 207 -0.57 12.25 -7.66
N MET A 208 -1.31 11.87 -6.61
CA MET A 208 -2.69 12.27 -6.37
C MET A 208 -2.80 13.73 -5.89
N GLN A 209 -2.34 14.65 -6.73
CA GLN A 209 -2.21 16.08 -6.42
C GLN A 209 -3.30 16.94 -7.04
N SER A 210 -4.01 16.44 -8.06
CA SER A 210 -4.98 17.24 -8.78
C SER A 210 -6.09 17.73 -7.86
N LYS A 211 -6.61 18.91 -8.17
CA LYS A 211 -7.83 19.47 -7.56
C LYS A 211 -9.03 19.35 -8.50
N ASN A 212 -8.80 18.88 -9.73
CA ASN A 212 -9.81 18.74 -10.75
C ASN A 212 -10.37 17.31 -10.73
N PRO A 213 -11.66 17.11 -10.38
CA PRO A 213 -12.27 15.78 -10.36
C PRO A 213 -12.30 15.08 -11.72
N ASP A 214 -12.13 15.82 -12.82
CA ASP A 214 -12.09 15.26 -14.17
C ASP A 214 -10.72 14.62 -14.50
N GLU A 215 -9.66 14.94 -13.76
CA GLU A 215 -8.32 14.36 -13.90
C GLU A 215 -8.20 13.04 -13.13
N LYS A 216 -8.97 12.04 -13.57
CA LYS A 216 -9.19 10.78 -12.86
C LYS A 216 -7.91 10.03 -12.47
N ASP A 217 -6.82 10.18 -13.22
CA ASP A 217 -5.55 9.48 -12.96
C ASP A 217 -4.69 10.15 -11.89
N THR A 218 -5.05 11.36 -11.46
CA THR A 218 -4.28 12.14 -10.47
C THR A 218 -5.15 12.81 -9.40
N TYR A 219 -6.43 12.45 -9.34
CA TYR A 219 -7.40 13.02 -8.42
C TYR A 219 -7.93 11.98 -7.42
N ILE A 220 -7.94 12.37 -6.16
CA ILE A 220 -8.78 11.80 -5.11
C ILE A 220 -9.44 12.96 -4.33
N PRO A 221 -10.58 12.73 -3.65
CA PRO A 221 -11.21 13.76 -2.83
C PRO A 221 -10.26 14.38 -1.81
N ASP A 222 -10.35 15.70 -1.62
CA ASP A 222 -9.48 16.46 -0.70
C ASP A 222 -9.47 15.84 0.69
N LYS A 223 -10.64 15.43 1.19
CA LYS A 223 -10.75 14.81 2.50
C LYS A 223 -9.97 13.50 2.61
N LEU A 224 -9.98 12.67 1.58
CA LEU A 224 -9.23 11.41 1.56
C LEU A 224 -7.72 11.68 1.53
N ARG A 225 -7.29 12.64 0.70
CA ARG A 225 -5.90 13.06 0.63
C ARG A 225 -5.39 13.59 1.96
N GLU A 226 -6.14 14.47 2.62
CA GLU A 226 -5.82 14.97 3.96
C GLU A 226 -5.68 13.82 4.97
N LEU A 227 -6.66 12.90 4.99
CA LEU A 227 -6.63 11.76 5.91
C LEU A 227 -5.42 10.85 5.68
N ILE A 228 -5.02 10.62 4.43
CA ILE A 228 -3.83 9.82 4.14
C ILE A 228 -2.55 10.53 4.58
N GLN A 229 -2.43 11.81 4.25
CA GLN A 229 -1.27 12.62 4.56
C GLN A 229 -1.09 12.75 6.08
N ASP A 230 -2.16 13.11 6.80
CA ASP A 230 -2.14 13.32 8.24
C ASP A 230 -1.88 12.02 9.01
N LEU A 231 -2.31 10.86 8.49
CA LEU A 231 -2.09 9.57 9.15
C LEU A 231 -0.60 9.24 9.29
N PHE A 232 0.20 9.54 8.26
CA PHE A 232 1.65 9.46 8.37
C PHE A 232 2.19 10.49 9.35
N PHE A 233 1.85 11.77 9.20
CA PHE A 233 2.43 12.84 10.03
C PHE A 233 2.13 12.70 11.52
N GLN A 234 0.94 12.21 11.88
CA GLN A 234 0.57 11.96 13.27
C GLN A 234 1.34 10.81 13.91
N THR A 235 1.82 9.85 13.13
CA THR A 235 2.63 8.74 13.63
C THR A 235 4.12 9.03 13.61
N LYS A 236 4.56 9.89 12.68
CA LYS A 236 5.97 10.15 12.43
C LYS A 236 6.71 10.72 13.64
N ASP A 237 6.33 11.90 14.12
CA ASP A 237 7.11 12.59 15.16
C ASP A 237 7.13 11.83 16.49
N PRO A 238 6.03 11.21 16.96
CA PRO A 238 6.06 10.35 18.14
C PRO A 238 7.00 9.15 17.98
N LEU A 239 6.91 8.42 16.86
CA LEU A 239 7.75 7.24 16.61
C LEU A 239 9.22 7.63 16.46
N ASP A 240 9.53 8.71 15.75
CA ASP A 240 10.89 9.23 15.63
C ASP A 240 11.46 9.61 17.00
N ALA A 241 10.66 10.22 17.89
CA ALA A 241 11.09 10.55 19.24
C ALA A 241 11.45 9.29 20.04
N ILE A 242 10.66 8.23 19.91
CA ILE A 242 10.89 6.93 20.57
C ILE A 242 12.17 6.28 20.06
N LEU A 243 12.33 6.21 18.74
CA LEU A 243 13.51 5.64 18.10
C LEU A 243 14.78 6.42 18.48
N ARG A 244 14.68 7.74 18.72
CA ARG A 244 15.79 8.59 19.16
C ARG A 244 16.13 8.49 20.65
N GLN A 245 15.22 8.06 21.51
CA GLN A 245 15.46 7.97 22.97
C GLN A 245 16.22 6.69 23.37
N ASN A 246 16.15 5.63 22.56
CA ASN A 246 16.86 4.37 22.78
C ASN A 246 18.36 4.44 22.38
N LYS A 247 19.14 5.27 23.07
CA LYS A 247 20.52 5.61 22.67
C LYS A 247 21.66 4.69 23.13
N THR A 248 21.45 3.64 23.94
CA THR A 248 22.61 2.95 24.58
C THR A 248 22.54 1.42 24.74
N GLY A 249 21.62 0.72 24.06
CA GLY A 249 21.57 -0.75 24.10
C GLY A 249 20.86 -1.31 22.87
N PHE A 250 21.04 -2.61 22.57
CA PHE A 250 20.30 -3.31 21.52
C PHE A 250 18.81 -2.94 21.60
N LEU A 251 18.28 -2.42 20.50
CA LEU A 251 16.96 -1.81 20.42
C LEU A 251 15.88 -2.85 20.79
N VAL A 252 15.22 -2.69 21.94
CA VAL A 252 13.95 -3.38 22.19
C VAL A 252 12.85 -2.46 21.69
N ILE A 253 12.38 -2.71 20.48
CA ILE A 253 11.26 -1.96 19.91
C ILE A 253 9.97 -2.34 20.66
N PRO A 254 9.25 -1.37 21.27
CA PRO A 254 7.99 -1.65 21.94
C PRO A 254 6.94 -2.15 20.95
N ARG A 255 6.11 -3.10 21.37
CA ARG A 255 5.19 -3.82 20.48
C ARG A 255 3.91 -3.03 20.16
N ASN A 256 3.63 -1.96 20.89
CA ASN A 256 2.50 -1.04 20.65
C ASN A 256 2.72 0.33 21.31
N LEU A 257 1.85 1.30 20.98
CA LEU A 257 1.89 2.69 21.50
C LEU A 257 1.55 2.81 22.99
N GLU A 258 0.87 1.85 23.59
CA GLU A 258 0.48 1.89 25.01
C GLU A 258 1.65 1.52 25.93
N GLN A 259 2.55 0.64 25.46
CA GLN A 259 3.79 0.29 26.14
C GLN A 259 4.81 1.44 26.21
N LEU A 260 4.51 2.57 25.60
CA LEU A 260 5.34 3.78 25.54
C LEU A 260 4.92 4.86 26.54
N ALA A 261 3.82 4.65 27.27
CA ALA A 261 3.28 5.61 28.24
C ALA A 261 3.70 5.34 29.71
N ASN A 262 4.45 4.26 29.96
CA ASN A 262 5.00 3.88 31.27
C ASN A 262 6.53 3.91 31.24
#